data_AF-A0A944MYT2-F1
#
_entry.id   AF-A0A944MYT2-F1
#
_cell.length_a   1.000
_cell.length_b   1.000
_cell.length_c   1.000
_cell.angle_alpha   90.00
_cell.angle_beta   90.00
_cell.angle_gamma   90.00
#
_symmetry.space_group_name_H-M   'P 1'
#
loop_
_entity.id
_entity.type
_entity.pdbx_description
1 polymer ?
#
loop_
_entity_poly.entity_id
_entity_poly.type
_entity_poly.pdbx_seq_one_letter_code
_entity_poly.pdbx_strand_id
1 'polypeptide(L)'
;GHGNIKRSNRFPNDSFFENWTTVDDFISWECEVGAAGTYRAEIFYTCPKEDVGSTVELVFRHSSLTGEITVPHNPPLAGMENDRFERAESYVKDFKRMTLGEIQLEEGEGTLMLRAKKIPGDTVMDFRLLLLTRVD
;
A
#
# COMPACT_ATOMS: atom_id res chain seq x y z
N GLY A 1 2.70 -0.83 9.50
CA GLY A 1 1.42 -0.14 9.62
C GLY A 1 1.31 0.41 11.02
N HIS A 2 0.64 1.55 11.15
CA HIS A 2 0.33 2.21 12.41
C HIS A 2 -1.19 2.29 12.58
N GLY A 3 -1.64 2.43 13.83
CA GLY A 3 -3.06 2.42 14.16
C GLY A 3 -3.67 1.02 14.01
N ASN A 4 -4.77 0.92 13.26
CA ASN A 4 -5.51 -0.33 13.08
C ASN A 4 -4.92 -1.26 12.02
N ILE A 5 -3.95 -0.78 11.23
CA ILE A 5 -3.33 -1.58 10.16
C ILE A 5 -2.62 -2.80 10.74
N LYS A 6 -2.98 -3.97 10.22
CA LYS A 6 -2.40 -5.25 10.61
C LYS A 6 -1.65 -5.87 9.45
N ARG A 7 -0.70 -6.73 9.77
CA ARG A 7 -0.10 -7.63 8.78
C ARG A 7 -0.94 -8.90 8.73
N SER A 8 -1.31 -9.36 7.53
CA SER A 8 -2.17 -10.54 7.33
C SER A 8 -1.59 -11.84 7.87
N ASN A 9 -0.27 -11.89 8.09
CA ASN A 9 0.42 -12.96 8.79
C ASN A 9 1.64 -12.42 9.55
N ARG A 10 2.07 -13.10 10.62
CA ARG A 10 3.32 -12.77 11.32
C ARG A 10 4.56 -13.05 10.47
N PHE A 11 4.48 -14.02 9.56
CA PHE A 11 5.58 -14.39 8.69
C PHE A 11 5.65 -13.45 7.47
N PRO A 12 6.83 -12.96 7.09
CA PRO A 12 6.96 -11.90 6.11
C PRO A 12 6.68 -12.35 4.67
N ASN A 13 6.82 -13.64 4.39
CA ASN A 13 6.66 -14.18 3.04
C ASN A 13 5.20 -14.09 2.62
N ASP A 14 4.95 -13.38 1.51
CA ASP A 14 3.64 -13.10 0.94
C ASP A 14 2.61 -12.43 1.86
N SER A 15 3.00 -11.94 3.04
CA SER A 15 2.10 -11.14 3.87
C SER A 15 1.98 -9.71 3.37
N PHE A 16 0.82 -9.12 3.63
CA PHE A 16 0.44 -7.79 3.19
C PHE A 16 -0.19 -7.03 4.37
N PHE A 17 -0.41 -5.73 4.19
CA PHE A 17 -1.14 -4.92 5.14
C PHE A 17 -2.62 -4.91 4.82
N GLU A 18 -3.44 -5.07 5.85
CA GLU A 18 -4.90 -5.09 5.80
C GLU A 18 -5.45 -4.27 6.98
N ASN A 19 -6.78 -4.18 7.06
CA ASN A 19 -7.47 -3.50 8.17
C ASN A 19 -7.07 -2.02 8.30
N TRP A 20 -6.90 -1.35 7.16
CA TRP A 20 -6.69 0.09 7.09
C TRP A 20 -8.05 0.80 7.08
N THR A 21 -8.51 1.21 8.26
CA THR A 21 -9.93 1.54 8.52
C THR A 21 -10.17 3.01 8.88
N THR A 22 -9.13 3.77 9.22
CA THR A 22 -9.27 5.17 9.65
C THR A 22 -8.30 6.11 8.93
N VAL A 23 -8.62 7.40 8.89
CA VAL A 23 -7.75 8.44 8.32
C VAL A 23 -6.51 8.72 9.17
N ASP A 24 -6.50 8.29 10.43
CA ASP A 24 -5.36 8.40 11.34
C ASP A 24 -4.37 7.23 11.17
N ASP A 25 -4.79 6.15 10.50
CA ASP A 25 -3.94 5.02 10.17
C ASP A 25 -2.98 5.36 9.01
N PHE A 26 -1.74 4.88 9.08
CA PHE A 26 -0.74 5.11 8.03
C PHE A 26 0.31 3.99 7.95
N ILE A 27 1.00 3.91 6.82
CA ILE A 27 2.17 3.07 6.62
C ILE A 27 3.38 3.99 6.49
N SER A 28 4.49 3.66 7.17
CA SER A 28 5.73 4.42 7.04
C SER A 28 6.94 3.54 6.81
N TRP A 29 7.95 4.13 6.18
CA TRP A 29 9.27 3.55 5.97
C TRP A 29 10.31 4.62 6.32
N GLU A 30 11.30 4.26 7.13
CA GLU A 30 12.52 5.05 7.22
C GLU A 30 13.37 4.71 5.99
N CYS A 31 13.66 5.70 5.17
CA CYS A 31 14.42 5.51 3.93
C CYS A 31 15.39 6.65 3.66
N GLU A 32 16.39 6.35 2.85
CA GLU A 32 17.31 7.33 2.30
C GLU A 32 17.09 7.41 0.79
N VAL A 33 16.80 8.61 0.29
CA VAL A 33 16.76 8.86 -1.15
C VAL A 33 18.19 9.08 -1.61
N GLY A 34 18.78 8.10 -2.29
CA GLY A 34 20.18 8.18 -2.73
C GLY A 34 20.44 9.07 -3.95
N ALA A 35 19.40 9.54 -4.63
CA ALA A 35 19.53 10.52 -5.71
C ALA A 35 18.26 11.36 -5.82
N ALA A 36 18.39 12.68 -5.87
CA ALA A 36 17.26 13.56 -6.14
C ALA A 36 16.72 13.34 -7.57
N GLY A 37 15.40 13.45 -7.73
CA GLY A 37 14.73 13.30 -9.03
C GLY A 37 13.22 13.15 -8.93
N THR A 38 12.56 13.04 -10.08
CA THR A 38 11.16 12.67 -10.19
C THR A 38 11.02 11.15 -10.19
N TYR A 39 10.14 10.65 -9.31
CA TYR A 39 9.85 9.23 -9.17
C TYR A 39 8.37 8.97 -9.44
N ARG A 40 8.09 8.00 -10.32
CA ARG A 40 6.75 7.43 -10.45
C ARG A 40 6.49 6.51 -9.26
N ALA A 41 5.44 6.81 -8.51
CA ALA A 41 4.97 6.03 -7.38
C ALA A 41 3.83 5.10 -7.80
N GLU A 42 3.98 3.82 -7.50
CA GLU A 42 3.03 2.78 -7.88
C GLU A 42 2.74 1.87 -6.70
N ILE A 43 1.47 1.57 -6.46
CA ILE A 43 1.05 0.71 -5.37
C ILE A 43 0.41 -0.58 -5.90
N PHE A 44 0.57 -1.64 -5.12
CA PHE A 44 -0.05 -2.93 -5.36
C PHE A 44 -1.11 -3.14 -4.29
N TYR A 45 -2.38 -3.16 -4.73
CA TYR A 45 -3.52 -3.11 -3.84
C TYR A 45 -4.60 -4.13 -4.21
N THR A 46 -5.49 -4.37 -3.25
CA THR A 46 -6.84 -4.88 -3.50
C THR A 46 -7.84 -3.96 -2.82
N CYS A 47 -9.01 -3.77 -3.42
CA CYS A 47 -10.06 -2.87 -2.95
C CYS A 47 -11.43 -3.46 -3.33
N PRO A 48 -12.30 -3.75 -2.35
CA PRO A 48 -13.71 -4.07 -2.60
C PRO A 48 -14.41 -2.95 -3.38
N LYS A 49 -15.55 -3.27 -4.02
CA LYS A 49 -16.27 -2.28 -4.84
C LYS A 49 -16.83 -1.13 -4.00
N GLU A 50 -17.16 -1.43 -2.76
CA GLU A 50 -17.75 -0.56 -1.76
C GLU A 50 -16.74 0.50 -1.27
N ASP A 51 -15.45 0.18 -1.33
CA ASP A 51 -14.35 1.01 -0.85
C ASP A 51 -13.71 1.88 -1.96
N VAL A 52 -14.17 1.75 -3.21
CA VAL A 52 -13.71 2.55 -4.34
C VAL A 52 -13.98 4.04 -4.09
N GLY A 53 -13.01 4.88 -4.46
CA GLY A 53 -12.98 6.30 -4.15
C GLY A 53 -12.16 6.61 -2.88
N SER A 54 -11.53 5.60 -2.27
CA SER A 54 -10.53 5.78 -1.22
C SER A 54 -9.35 6.58 -1.74
N THR A 55 -8.93 7.58 -0.98
CA THR A 55 -7.86 8.50 -1.36
C THR A 55 -6.70 8.38 -0.38
N VAL A 56 -5.48 8.24 -0.90
CA VAL A 56 -4.24 8.19 -0.10
C VAL A 56 -3.28 9.29 -0.53
N GLU A 57 -2.43 9.71 0.41
CA GLU A 57 -1.35 10.66 0.19
C GLU A 57 -0.02 10.02 0.56
N LEU A 58 0.91 10.01 -0.39
CA LEU A 58 2.32 9.69 -0.17
C LEU A 58 3.06 10.98 0.17
N VAL A 59 3.79 11.00 1.27
CA VAL A 59 4.52 12.16 1.79
C VAL A 59 5.95 11.79 2.08
N PHE A 60 6.89 12.62 1.63
CA PHE A 60 8.29 12.56 2.01
C PHE A 60 8.81 13.98 2.23
N ARG A 61 9.19 14.31 3.47
CA ARG A 61 9.62 15.68 3.86
C ARG A 61 8.60 16.75 3.40
N HIS A 62 8.97 17.58 2.43
CA HIS A 62 8.16 18.68 1.88
C HIS A 62 7.40 18.30 0.60
N SER A 63 7.59 17.09 0.09
CA SER A 63 6.93 16.60 -1.12
C SER A 63 5.73 15.73 -0.76
N SER A 64 4.64 15.90 -1.50
CA SER A 64 3.50 14.99 -1.41
C SER A 64 2.84 14.70 -2.75
N LEU A 65 2.18 13.55 -2.81
CA LEU A 65 1.44 13.05 -3.96
C LEU A 65 0.14 12.40 -3.46
N THR A 66 -1.00 12.84 -4.00
CA THR A 66 -2.31 12.27 -3.67
C THR A 66 -2.82 11.42 -4.83
N GLY A 67 -3.38 10.25 -4.53
CA GLY A 67 -4.01 9.36 -5.51
C GLY A 67 -5.31 8.75 -4.99
N GLU A 68 -6.24 8.49 -5.91
CA GLU A 68 -7.53 7.87 -5.62
C GLU A 68 -7.61 6.47 -6.24
N ILE A 69 -8.13 5.51 -5.48
CA ILE A 69 -8.44 4.17 -5.99
C ILE A 69 -9.76 4.25 -6.77
N THR A 70 -9.68 4.10 -8.09
CA THR A 70 -10.84 4.22 -8.98
C THR A 70 -11.33 2.90 -9.57
N VAL A 71 -10.53 1.84 -9.44
CA VAL A 71 -10.85 0.52 -10.03
C VAL A 71 -10.96 -0.52 -8.92
N PRO A 72 -12.11 -1.20 -8.76
CA PRO A 72 -12.22 -2.27 -7.79
C PRO A 72 -11.38 -3.48 -8.20
N HIS A 73 -10.82 -4.18 -7.22
CA HIS A 73 -10.09 -5.42 -7.41
C HIS A 73 -10.01 -6.17 -6.09
N ASN A 74 -10.86 -7.17 -5.86
CA ASN A 74 -10.89 -7.91 -4.58
C ASN A 74 -11.00 -9.43 -4.82
N PRO A 75 -9.93 -10.07 -5.33
CA PRO A 75 -9.92 -11.52 -5.48
C PRO A 75 -9.85 -12.20 -4.10
N PRO A 76 -10.40 -13.43 -3.95
CA PRO A 76 -10.25 -14.19 -2.73
C PRO A 76 -8.78 -14.57 -2.48
N LEU A 77 -8.47 -14.96 -1.24
CA LEU A 77 -7.21 -15.65 -0.94
C LEU A 77 -7.13 -16.98 -1.68
N ALA A 78 -5.93 -17.38 -2.05
CA ALA A 78 -5.63 -18.62 -2.76
C ALA A 78 -4.42 -19.35 -2.16
N GLY A 79 -4.23 -20.60 -2.56
CA GLY A 79 -3.13 -21.47 -2.13
C GLY A 79 -3.54 -22.55 -1.13
N MET A 80 -4.68 -22.39 -0.46
CA MET A 80 -5.28 -23.36 0.47
C MET A 80 -5.57 -24.71 -0.21
N GLU A 81 -5.91 -24.68 -1.49
CA GLU A 81 -6.23 -25.87 -2.28
C GLU A 81 -5.03 -26.82 -2.48
N ASN A 82 -3.81 -26.33 -2.25
CA ASN A 82 -2.59 -27.11 -2.36
C ASN A 82 -2.09 -27.64 -1.00
N ASP A 83 -2.77 -27.27 0.09
CA ASP A 83 -2.35 -27.63 1.43
C ASP A 83 -2.70 -29.08 1.77
N ARG A 84 -1.72 -29.80 2.31
CA ARG A 84 -1.92 -31.14 2.90
C ARG A 84 -2.32 -31.07 4.37
N PHE A 85 -2.02 -29.95 5.03
CA PHE A 85 -2.33 -29.61 6.42
C PHE A 85 -2.58 -28.11 6.49
N GLU A 86 -3.34 -27.67 7.49
CA GLU A 86 -3.56 -26.24 7.73
C GLU A 86 -2.23 -25.48 7.86
N ARG A 87 -2.05 -24.46 7.03
CA ARG A 87 -0.79 -23.71 6.91
C ARG A 87 -0.72 -22.59 7.94
N ALA A 88 0.45 -22.43 8.56
CA ALA A 88 0.74 -21.31 9.47
C ALA A 88 1.29 -20.06 8.73
N GLU A 89 1.91 -20.25 7.57
CA GLU A 89 2.39 -19.22 6.64
C GLU A 89 1.25 -18.54 5.87
N SER A 90 1.55 -17.44 5.17
CA SER A 90 0.56 -16.65 4.43
C SER A 90 -0.10 -17.43 3.28
N TYR A 91 -1.38 -17.11 3.04
CA TYR A 91 -2.03 -17.32 1.75
C TYR A 91 -1.71 -16.19 0.79
N VAL A 92 -1.89 -16.44 -0.50
CA VAL A 92 -1.61 -15.44 -1.54
C VAL A 92 -2.90 -14.75 -1.98
N LYS A 93 -2.78 -13.47 -2.35
CA LYS A 93 -3.84 -12.70 -2.98
C LYS A 93 -3.29 -12.12 -4.28
N ASP A 94 -4.11 -12.03 -5.32
CA ASP A 94 -3.73 -11.35 -6.55
C ASP A 94 -3.87 -9.83 -6.37
N PHE A 95 -2.77 -9.09 -6.48
CA PHE A 95 -2.74 -7.64 -6.26
C PHE A 95 -2.69 -6.89 -7.58
N LYS A 96 -3.55 -5.87 -7.70
CA LYS A 96 -3.56 -4.98 -8.86
C LYS A 96 -2.56 -3.85 -8.67
N ARG A 97 -1.80 -3.56 -9.71
CA ARG A 97 -0.92 -2.39 -9.78
C ARG A 97 -1.72 -1.15 -10.19
N MET A 98 -1.51 -0.02 -9.51
CA MET A 98 -1.91 1.31 -9.98
C MET A 98 -0.78 2.32 -9.80
N THR A 99 -0.73 3.29 -10.70
CA THR A 99 0.13 4.46 -10.56
C THR A 99 -0.59 5.51 -9.72
N LEU A 100 0.02 5.95 -8.62
CA LEU A 100 -0.45 7.10 -7.84
C LEU A 100 -0.16 8.41 -8.55
N GLY A 101 0.98 8.48 -9.24
CA GLY A 101 1.46 9.65 -9.97
C GLY A 101 2.98 9.77 -9.85
N GLU A 102 3.49 10.97 -10.06
CA GLU A 102 4.91 11.30 -9.97
C GLU A 102 5.16 12.23 -8.78
N ILE A 103 6.23 11.97 -8.03
CA ILE A 103 6.63 12.74 -6.85
C ILE A 103 8.09 13.16 -7.00
N GLN A 104 8.38 14.44 -6.74
CA GLN A 104 9.75 14.93 -6.67
C GLN A 104 10.35 14.54 -5.31
N LEU A 105 11.43 13.78 -5.32
CA LEU A 105 12.15 13.40 -4.11
C LEU A 105 13.51 14.11 -4.06
N GLU A 106 13.81 14.70 -2.91
CA GLU A 106 15.13 15.28 -2.61
C GLU A 106 16.02 14.21 -1.97
N GLU A 107 17.33 14.33 -2.19
CA GLU A 107 18.32 13.41 -1.62
C GLU A 107 18.34 13.48 -0.07
N GLY A 108 18.60 12.32 0.54
CA GLY A 108 18.87 12.16 1.96
C GLY A 108 17.80 11.37 2.73
N GLU A 109 18.02 11.28 4.04
CA GLU A 109 17.22 10.47 4.96
C GLU A 109 15.88 11.09 5.33
N GLY A 110 14.86 10.27 5.51
CA GLY A 110 13.59 10.70 6.08
C GLY A 110 12.56 9.60 6.14
N THR A 111 11.42 9.95 6.72
CA THR A 111 10.27 9.04 6.78
C THR A 111 9.40 9.24 5.54
N LEU A 112 9.27 8.19 4.74
CA LEU A 112 8.25 8.08 3.69
C LEU A 112 6.96 7.59 4.33
N MET A 113 5.85 8.30 4.13
CA MET A 113 4.56 8.00 4.75
C MET A 113 3.46 7.90 3.70
N LEU A 114 2.72 6.80 3.71
CA LEU A 114 1.47 6.65 2.97
C LEU A 114 0.30 6.71 3.96
N ARG A 115 -0.51 7.77 3.87
CA ARG A 115 -1.63 8.05 4.79
C ARG A 115 -2.96 8.16 4.07
N ALA A 116 -4.06 7.85 4.75
CA ALA A 116 -5.39 7.98 4.19
C ALA A 116 -5.91 9.43 4.28
N LYS A 117 -6.66 9.85 3.26
CA LYS A 117 -7.32 11.16 3.20
C LYS A 117 -8.84 11.05 3.16
N LYS A 118 -9.36 9.96 2.61
CA LYS A 118 -10.78 9.68 2.46
C LYS A 118 -11.00 8.18 2.41
N ILE A 119 -12.03 7.71 3.13
CA ILE A 119 -12.46 6.31 3.17
C ILE A 119 -13.98 6.31 2.94
N PRO A 120 -14.46 6.04 1.70
CA PRO A 120 -15.89 6.05 1.39
C PRO A 120 -16.67 4.88 2.01
N GLY A 121 -15.98 3.75 2.22
CA GLY A 121 -16.53 2.54 2.81
C GLY A 121 -15.86 2.19 4.14
N ASP A 122 -15.52 0.91 4.30
CA ASP A 122 -15.00 0.36 5.55
C ASP A 122 -13.47 0.36 5.61
N THR A 123 -12.81 0.22 4.45
CA THR A 123 -11.35 0.17 4.37
C THR A 123 -10.79 0.99 3.21
N VAL A 124 -9.50 1.35 3.31
CA VAL A 124 -8.77 1.98 2.20
C VAL A 124 -8.46 0.96 1.11
N MET A 125 -7.74 -0.10 1.49
CA MET A 125 -7.26 -1.19 0.63
C MET A 125 -6.56 -2.26 1.48
N ASP A 126 -6.36 -3.45 0.92
CA ASP A 126 -5.19 -4.26 1.29
C ASP A 126 -3.98 -3.78 0.49
N PHE A 127 -2.87 -3.50 1.16
CA PHE A 127 -1.65 -2.96 0.58
C PHE A 127 -0.52 -3.98 0.62
N ARG A 128 0.14 -4.24 -0.51
CA ARG A 128 1.30 -5.16 -0.58
C ARG A 128 2.64 -4.46 -0.77
N LEU A 129 2.70 -3.51 -1.70
CA LEU A 129 3.97 -2.97 -2.17
C LEU A 129 3.80 -1.53 -2.65
N LEU A 130 4.82 -0.71 -2.37
CA LEU A 130 5.06 0.57 -3.03
C LEU A 130 6.33 0.42 -3.89
N LEU A 131 6.23 0.80 -5.15
CA LEU A 131 7.35 0.86 -6.10
C LEU A 131 7.60 2.31 -6.47
N LEU A 132 8.84 2.76 -6.28
CA LEU A 132 9.32 4.06 -6.74
C LEU A 132 10.26 3.82 -7.92
N THR A 133 9.87 4.28 -9.11
CA THR A 133 10.70 4.19 -10.32
C THR A 133 11.14 5.59 -10.72
N ARG A 134 12.44 5.84 -10.76
CA ARG A 134 12.97 7.11 -11.28
C ARG A 134 12.60 7.25 -12.77
N VAL A 135 12.12 8.42 -13.18
CA VAL A 135 11.65 8.68 -14.56
C VAL A 135 12.44 9.76 -15.30
N ASP A 136 13.41 10.40 -14.64
CA ASP A 136 14.35 11.35 -15.22
C ASP A 136 15.78 10.79 -15.33
#